data_AF-A0A4R4Q275-F1
#
_entry.id   AF-A0A4R4Q275-F1
#
_cell.length_a   1.000
_cell.length_b   1.000
_cell.length_c   1.000
_cell.angle_alpha   90.00
_cell.angle_beta   90.00
_cell.angle_gamma   90.00
#
_symmetry.space_group_name_H-M   'P 1'
#
loop_
_entity.id
_entity.type
_entity.pdbx_description
1 polymer ?
#
loop_
_entity_poly.entity_id
_entity_poly.type
_entity_poly.pdbx_seq_one_letter_code
_entity_poly.pdbx_strand_id
1 'polypeptide(L)' 'RHPAIEAPTGITFVGYENPPGITTPEARVNHFLASDRAPWYNHTNLTAHPYGGHFIPWEVPTEWTADLRRTFRPLRS' A
#
# COMPACT_ATOMS: atom_id res chain seq x y z
N ARG A 1 10.11 3.44 -20.20
CA ARG A 1 10.80 2.52 -19.25
C ARG A 1 9.71 1.98 -18.33
N HIS A 2 9.78 0.72 -17.94
CA HIS A 2 8.87 0.15 -16.95
C HIS A 2 9.69 -0.16 -15.68
N PRO A 3 9.21 0.24 -14.49
CA PRO A 3 7.99 1.03 -14.25
C PRO A 3 8.10 2.49 -14.73
N ALA A 4 6.96 3.14 -14.96
CA ALA A 4 6.92 4.56 -15.33
C ALA A 4 7.32 5.47 -14.16
N ILE A 5 6.96 5.06 -12.94
CA ILE A 5 7.31 5.71 -11.69
C ILE A 5 8.47 4.92 -11.09
N GLU A 6 9.68 5.38 -11.40
CA GLU A 6 10.93 4.71 -10.98
C GLU A 6 11.24 4.93 -9.49
N ALA A 7 10.67 5.99 -8.88
CA ALA A 7 10.84 6.27 -7.46
C ALA A 7 10.28 5.11 -6.59
N PRO A 8 10.99 4.70 -5.53
CA PRO A 8 10.51 3.70 -4.58
C PRO A 8 9.11 4.06 -4.05
N THR A 9 8.16 3.16 -4.23
CA THR A 9 6.75 3.39 -3.93
C THR A 9 6.28 2.46 -2.82
N GLY A 10 5.79 3.06 -1.73
CA GLY A 10 5.00 2.39 -0.70
C GLY A 10 3.51 2.66 -0.90
N ILE A 11 2.66 1.65 -0.79
CA ILE A 11 1.19 1.81 -0.81
C ILE A 11 0.59 1.09 0.40
N THR A 12 -0.20 1.83 1.18
CA THR A 12 -0.99 1.32 2.30
C THR A 12 -2.47 1.33 1.92
N PHE A 13 -3.10 0.16 1.94
CA PHE A 13 -4.55 0.00 1.81
C PHE A 13 -5.20 -0.14 3.18
N VAL A 14 -6.43 0.34 3.33
CA VAL A 14 -7.20 0.27 4.58
C VAL A 14 -8.60 -0.28 4.32
N GLY A 15 -9.20 -0.89 5.35
CA GLY A 15 -10.38 -1.75 5.21
C GLY A 15 -11.65 -1.07 4.69
N TYR A 16 -11.81 0.24 4.90
CA TYR A 16 -13.01 0.96 4.47
C TYR A 16 -13.09 1.19 2.95
N GLU A 17 -11.96 1.13 2.23
CA GLU A 17 -11.87 1.45 0.79
C GLU A 17 -11.63 0.18 -0.07
N ASN A 18 -12.20 -0.95 0.35
CA ASN A 18 -12.06 -2.21 -0.36
C ASN A 18 -13.00 -2.31 -1.57
N PRO A 19 -12.54 -2.82 -2.73
CA PRO A 19 -13.41 -3.16 -3.85
C PRO A 19 -14.49 -4.19 -3.47
N PRO A 20 -15.64 -4.23 -4.16
CA PRO A 20 -16.66 -5.25 -3.94
C PRO A 20 -16.07 -6.67 -4.03
N GLY A 21 -16.39 -7.51 -3.03
CA GLY A 21 -15.91 -8.90 -2.97
C GLY A 21 -14.49 -9.09 -2.43
N ILE A 22 -13.76 -8.01 -2.14
CA ILE A 22 -12.43 -8.06 -1.53
C ILE A 22 -12.55 -7.75 -0.05
N THR A 23 -12.41 -8.76 0.81
CA THR A 23 -12.67 -8.62 2.26
C THR A 23 -11.45 -8.89 3.13
N THR A 24 -10.33 -9.35 2.57
CA THR A 24 -9.11 -9.61 3.32
C THR A 24 -7.96 -8.71 2.88
N PRO A 25 -7.03 -8.36 3.78
CA PRO A 25 -5.83 -7.61 3.43
C PRO A 25 -5.02 -8.23 2.29
N GLU A 26 -4.84 -9.55 2.30
CA GLU A 26 -4.06 -10.27 1.27
C GLU A 26 -4.76 -10.18 -0.08
N ALA A 27 -6.09 -10.36 -0.10
CA ALA A 27 -6.88 -10.21 -1.31
C ALA A 27 -6.80 -8.76 -1.84
N ARG A 28 -6.71 -7.76 -0.96
CA ARG A 28 -6.60 -6.35 -1.35
C ARG A 28 -5.28 -6.01 -2.04
N VAL A 29 -4.16 -6.56 -1.55
CA VAL A 29 -2.85 -6.44 -2.19
C VAL A 29 -2.85 -7.18 -3.53
N ASN A 30 -3.33 -8.43 -3.56
CA ASN A 30 -3.39 -9.23 -4.77
C ASN A 30 -4.28 -8.61 -5.85
N HIS A 31 -5.43 -8.05 -5.47
CA HIS A 31 -6.31 -7.32 -6.37
C HIS A 31 -5.59 -6.11 -7.00
N PHE A 32 -4.81 -5.36 -6.22
CA PHE A 32 -4.01 -4.26 -6.79
C PHE A 32 -2.93 -4.79 -7.74
N LEU A 33 -2.18 -5.82 -7.34
CA LEU A 33 -1.13 -6.42 -8.17
C LEU A 33 -1.65 -6.99 -9.49
N ALA A 34 -2.89 -7.49 -9.51
CA ALA A 34 -3.57 -7.97 -10.71
C ALA A 34 -4.13 -6.85 -11.61
N SER A 35 -4.06 -5.58 -11.18
CA SER A 35 -4.57 -4.45 -11.96
C SER A 35 -3.53 -3.88 -12.93
N ASP A 36 -3.99 -3.24 -14.00
CA ASP A 36 -3.13 -2.57 -14.99
C ASP A 36 -2.28 -1.44 -14.40
N ARG A 37 -2.61 -0.95 -13.20
CA ARG A 37 -1.87 0.12 -12.51
C ARG A 37 -0.65 -0.38 -11.75
N ALA A 38 -0.66 -1.61 -11.26
CA ALA A 38 0.46 -2.11 -10.45
C ALA A 38 1.82 -2.05 -11.18
N PRO A 39 1.92 -2.42 -12.47
CA PRO A 39 3.19 -2.35 -13.23
C PRO A 39 3.73 -0.93 -13.44
N TRP A 40 2.98 0.12 -13.10
CA TRP A 40 3.43 1.51 -13.28
C TRP A 40 4.41 1.97 -12.19
N TYR A 41 4.46 1.28 -11.05
CA TYR A 41 5.19 1.70 -9.86
C TYR A 41 6.36 0.78 -9.54
N ASN A 42 7.48 1.36 -9.10
CA ASN A 42 8.55 0.63 -8.43
C ASN A 42 8.12 0.31 -6.97
N HIS A 43 7.28 -0.70 -6.80
CA HIS A 43 6.74 -1.10 -5.50
C HIS A 43 7.85 -1.67 -4.58
N THR A 44 8.07 -1.01 -3.44
CA THR A 44 9.00 -1.45 -2.39
C THR A 44 8.29 -1.87 -1.11
N ASN A 45 7.06 -1.43 -0.91
CA ASN A 45 6.21 -1.86 0.21
C ASN A 45 4.73 -1.80 -0.19
N LEU A 46 4.03 -2.93 -0.12
CA LEU A 46 2.58 -2.98 -0.29
C LEU A 46 2.00 -3.62 0.98
N THR A 47 1.21 -2.86 1.72
CA THR A 47 0.54 -3.34 2.94
C THR A 47 -0.95 -3.06 2.83
N ALA A 48 -1.77 -3.94 3.39
CA ALA A 48 -3.18 -3.70 3.63
C ALA A 48 -3.50 -3.94 5.10
N HIS A 49 -4.37 -3.11 5.68
CA HIS A 49 -4.86 -3.25 7.05
C HIS A 49 -6.37 -3.53 7.05
N PRO A 50 -6.87 -4.37 7.96
CA PRO A 50 -8.29 -4.74 7.98
C PRO A 50 -9.23 -3.64 8.48
N TYR A 51 -8.69 -2.56 9.07
CA TYR A 51 -9.43 -1.40 9.58
C TYR A 51 -8.79 -0.09 9.10
N GLY A 52 -9.40 1.03 9.49
CA GLY A 52 -9.07 2.37 9.02
C GLY A 52 -9.82 2.75 7.74
N GLY A 53 -9.81 4.04 7.44
CA GLY A 53 -10.45 4.66 6.29
C GLY A 53 -9.64 5.85 5.79
N HIS A 54 -10.32 6.86 5.29
CA HIS A 54 -9.67 7.90 4.48
C HIS A 54 -8.62 8.72 5.26
N PHE A 55 -8.78 8.85 6.58
CA PHE A 55 -7.89 9.64 7.44
C PHE A 55 -6.84 8.75 8.11
N ILE A 56 -6.12 7.98 7.28
CA ILE A 56 -5.15 6.93 7.68
C ILE A 56 -4.20 7.38 8.82
N PRO A 57 -3.56 8.56 8.78
CA PRO A 57 -2.65 8.95 9.86
C PRO A 57 -3.33 9.13 11.23
N TRP A 58 -4.64 9.38 11.27
CA TRP A 58 -5.42 9.57 12.50
C TRP A 58 -6.09 8.28 12.96
N GLU A 59 -6.55 7.46 12.03
CA GLU A 59 -7.32 6.25 12.32
C GLU A 59 -6.42 5.04 12.60
N VAL A 60 -5.26 4.97 11.94
CA VAL A 60 -4.27 3.88 12.08
C VAL A 60 -2.84 4.44 12.20
N PRO A 61 -2.57 5.33 13.18
CA PRO A 61 -1.32 6.09 13.28
C PRO A 61 -0.09 5.19 13.39
N THR A 62 -0.20 4.07 14.12
CA THR A 62 0.90 3.14 14.37
C THR A 62 1.25 2.38 13.10
N GLU A 63 0.26 1.80 12.43
CA GLU A 63 0.37 1.02 11.21
C GLU A 63 0.89 1.89 10.07
N TRP A 64 0.32 3.09 9.92
CA TRP A 64 0.74 4.07 8.93
C TRP A 64 2.20 4.47 9.12
N THR A 65 2.61 4.79 10.36
CA THR A 65 4.00 5.13 10.66
C THR A 65 4.94 3.96 10.40
N ALA A 66 4.51 2.73 10.73
CA ALA A 66 5.30 1.52 10.48
C ALA A 66 5.50 1.28 8.98
N ASP A 67 4.45 1.43 8.18
CA ASP A 67 4.51 1.29 6.71
C ASP A 67 5.38 2.37 6.07
N LEU A 68 5.24 3.63 6.50
CA LEU A 68 6.08 4.74 6.06
C LEU A 68 7.56 4.42 6.32
N ARG A 69 7.88 4.01 7.55
CA ARG A 69 9.25 3.62 7.93
C ARG A 69 9.74 2.45 7.10
N ARG A 70 8.92 1.44 6.83
CA ARG A 70 9.30 0.27 6.02
C ARG A 70 9.66 0.65 4.59
N THR A 71 8.92 1.56 3.98
CA THR A 71 9.18 2.08 2.63
C THR A 71 10.55 2.76 2.54
N PHE A 72 10.89 3.61 3.52
CA PHE A 72 12.13 4.40 3.48
C PHE A 72 13.33 3.75 4.16
N ARG A 73 13.15 2.73 5.00
CA ARG A 73 14.25 2.09 5.73
C ARG A 73 15.38 1.57 4.83
N PRO A 74 15.11 0.92 3.68
CA PRO A 74 16.16 0.47 2.77
C PRO A 74 16.92 1.62 2.08
N LEU A 75 16.38 2.84 2.11
CA LEU A 75 16.95 4.02 1.46
C LEU A 75 17.79 4.88 2.41
N ARG A 76 17.88 4.50 3.68
CA ARG A 76 18.73 5.18 4.66
C ARG A 76 20.17 4.69 4.49
N SER A 77 21.08 5.62 4.20
CA SER A 77 22.54 5.42 4.26
C SER A 77 23.03 5.15 5.68
#